data_AF-A0A0C9SCA8-F1
#
_entry.id   AF-A0A0C9SCA8-F1
#
_cell.length_a   1.000
_cell.length_b   1.000
_cell.length_c   1.000
_cell.angle_alpha   90.00
_cell.angle_beta   90.00
_cell.angle_gamma   90.00
#
_symmetry.space_group_name_H-M   'P 1'
#
loop_
_entity.id
_entity.type
_entity.pdbx_description
1 polymer ?
#
loop_
_entity_poly.entity_id
_entity_poly.type
_entity_poly.pdbx_seq_one_letter_code
_entity_poly.pdbx_strand_id
1 'polypeptide(L)'
;RKTSKALKEKHMEVADCAHTCERQPVLPLVDSHAQNVHRRRIVLNWLRKILPDLLDMLYMDLSEVSCYLTELVLTFRLSAENITFRLETWTHIAAAVLIMLSRKCPALNSAIMMEESRKRFSLFLEDTAISLQEITCVVDDLLGS
;
A
#
# COMPACT_ATOMS: atom_id res chain seq x y z
N ARG A 1 16.00 -69.96 45.71
CA ARG A 1 16.73 -68.72 45.33
C ARG A 1 15.65 -67.67 45.06
N LYS A 2 15.40 -66.72 45.99
CA LYS A 2 15.82 -65.30 45.91
C LYS A 2 15.60 -64.74 44.49
N THR A 3 14.79 -63.73 44.16
CA THR A 3 14.11 -62.60 44.84
C THR A 3 13.17 -61.95 43.78
N SER A 4 11.91 -61.60 44.09
CA SER A 4 11.37 -60.22 44.29
C SER A 4 11.68 -59.24 43.13
N LYS A 5 10.76 -58.51 42.46
CA LYS A 5 9.58 -57.68 42.84
C LYS A 5 8.72 -57.45 41.56
N ALA A 6 7.39 -57.61 41.51
CA ALA A 6 6.32 -56.71 42.00
C ALA A 6 6.45 -55.25 41.47
N LEU A 7 5.63 -54.81 40.51
CA LEU A 7 4.22 -54.35 40.62
C LEU A 7 4.16 -52.81 40.57
N LYS A 8 3.47 -52.22 39.59
CA LYS A 8 2.29 -51.33 39.82
C LYS A 8 1.81 -50.63 38.55
N GLU A 9 0.62 -51.04 38.15
CA GLU A 9 -0.40 -50.13 37.62
C GLU A 9 -0.72 -49.07 38.67
N LYS A 10 -0.79 -47.79 38.27
CA LYS A 10 -1.47 -46.75 39.04
C LYS A 10 -1.96 -45.65 38.10
N HIS A 11 -3.27 -45.62 37.91
CA HIS A 11 -4.02 -44.42 37.59
C HIS A 11 -3.77 -43.34 38.66
N MET A 12 -3.48 -42.12 38.24
CA MET A 12 -3.84 -40.91 39.01
C MET A 12 -3.95 -39.71 38.05
N GLU A 13 -5.19 -39.30 37.86
CA GLU A 13 -5.68 -38.03 37.35
C GLU A 13 -5.10 -36.85 38.14
N VAL A 14 -4.48 -35.85 37.48
CA VAL A 14 -4.42 -34.45 37.97
C VAL A 14 -4.22 -33.47 36.79
N ALA A 15 -5.18 -32.54 36.70
CA ALA A 15 -5.13 -31.16 36.20
C ALA A 15 -4.87 -30.87 34.71
N ASP A 16 -5.99 -30.59 34.03
CA ASP A 16 -6.22 -29.33 33.32
C ASP A 16 -5.06 -28.31 33.34
N CYS A 17 -4.51 -28.08 32.15
CA CYS A 17 -3.97 -26.78 31.76
C CYS A 17 -4.25 -26.65 30.26
N ALA A 18 -5.45 -26.19 29.92
CA ALA A 18 -5.76 -25.63 28.62
C ALA A 18 -4.75 -24.53 28.28
N HIS A 19 -3.69 -24.88 27.55
CA HIS A 19 -2.96 -23.92 26.75
C HIS A 19 -3.27 -24.30 25.30
N THR A 20 -4.40 -23.79 24.79
CA THR A 20 -4.55 -23.62 23.34
C THR A 20 -3.43 -22.66 22.93
N CYS A 21 -2.29 -23.25 22.57
CA CYS A 21 -1.30 -22.53 21.78
C CYS A 21 -2.00 -22.36 20.43
N GLU A 22 -2.76 -21.27 20.32
CA GLU A 22 -3.28 -20.70 19.10
C GLU A 22 -2.09 -20.52 18.16
N ARG A 23 -1.68 -21.59 17.49
CA ARG A 23 -0.76 -21.51 16.36
C ARG A 23 -1.54 -20.77 15.31
N GLN A 24 -1.34 -19.45 15.27
CA GLN A 24 -1.79 -18.63 14.16
C GLN A 24 -1.43 -19.37 12.88
N PRO A 25 -2.41 -19.68 12.01
CA PRO A 25 -2.15 -20.41 10.79
C PRO A 25 -1.10 -19.64 9.99
N VAL A 26 0.10 -20.22 9.89
CA VAL A 26 1.19 -19.63 9.10
C VAL A 26 0.80 -19.85 7.64
N LEU A 27 0.33 -18.79 6.99
CA LEU A 27 -0.01 -18.83 5.58
C LEU A 27 1.25 -19.22 4.77
N PRO A 28 1.12 -20.12 3.77
CA PRO A 28 2.24 -20.44 2.90
C PRO A 28 2.66 -19.19 2.13
N LEU A 29 3.96 -19.01 1.95
CA LEU A 29 4.56 -17.88 1.23
C LEU A 29 3.94 -17.66 -0.16
N VAL A 30 3.55 -18.73 -0.86
CA VAL A 30 2.86 -18.70 -2.16
C VAL A 30 1.56 -17.91 -2.10
N ASP A 31 0.75 -18.11 -1.06
CA ASP A 31 -0.53 -17.41 -0.89
C ASP A 31 -0.29 -15.93 -0.58
N SER A 32 0.72 -15.61 0.25
CA SER A 32 1.10 -14.23 0.53
C SER A 32 1.58 -13.46 -0.71
N HIS A 33 2.32 -14.13 -1.61
CA HIS A 33 2.72 -13.54 -2.89
C HIS A 33 1.52 -13.30 -3.80
N ALA A 34 0.61 -14.26 -3.91
CA ALA A 34 -0.62 -14.12 -4.70
C ALA A 34 -1.48 -12.96 -4.17
N GLN A 35 -1.64 -12.85 -2.84
CA GLN A 35 -2.34 -11.73 -2.20
C GLN A 35 -1.67 -10.38 -2.51
N ASN A 36 -0.33 -10.30 -2.45
CA ASN A 36 0.39 -9.07 -2.77
C ASN A 36 0.26 -8.67 -4.25
N VAL A 37 0.30 -9.64 -5.17
CA VAL A 37 0.04 -9.39 -6.60
C VAL A 37 -1.39 -8.89 -6.82
N HIS A 38 -2.38 -9.48 -6.14
CA HIS A 38 -3.76 -9.05 -6.21
C HIS A 38 -3.95 -7.62 -5.69
N ARG A 39 -3.37 -7.30 -4.53
CA ARG A 39 -3.39 -5.96 -3.93
C ARG A 39 -2.76 -4.91 -4.84
N ARG A 40 -1.59 -5.21 -5.43
CA ARG A 40 -0.94 -4.32 -6.41
C ARG A 40 -1.82 -4.06 -7.61
N ARG A 41 -2.51 -5.09 -8.12
CA ARG A 41 -3.45 -4.94 -9.23
C ARG A 41 -4.62 -4.02 -8.86
N ILE A 42 -5.16 -4.14 -7.65
CA ILE A 42 -6.22 -3.24 -7.16
C ILE A 42 -5.74 -1.79 -7.15
N VAL A 43 -4.58 -1.53 -6.54
CA VAL A 43 -3.99 -0.17 -6.50
C VAL A 43 -3.76 0.38 -7.90
N LEU A 44 -3.13 -0.39 -8.78
CA LEU A 44 -2.89 0.04 -10.16
C LEU A 44 -4.18 0.31 -10.93
N ASN A 45 -5.23 -0.50 -10.73
CA ASN A 45 -6.51 -0.28 -11.39
C ASN A 45 -7.18 1.01 -10.91
N TRP A 46 -7.15 1.28 -9.60
CA TRP A 46 -7.65 2.54 -9.05
C TRP A 46 -6.87 3.75 -9.55
N LEU A 47 -5.54 3.67 -9.49
CA LEU A 47 -4.68 4.74 -9.97
C LEU A 47 -4.87 4.99 -11.47
N ARG A 48 -4.97 3.96 -12.30
CA ARG A 48 -5.25 4.10 -13.74
C ARG A 48 -6.63 4.68 -14.05
N LYS A 49 -7.58 4.58 -13.11
CA LYS A 49 -8.91 5.17 -13.26
C LYS A 49 -8.91 6.67 -12.92
N ILE A 50 -8.11 7.10 -11.94
CA ILE A 50 -8.16 8.47 -11.39
C ILE A 50 -7.06 9.37 -11.97
N LEU A 51 -5.87 8.81 -12.25
CA LEU A 51 -4.74 9.56 -12.81
C LEU A 51 -5.03 10.27 -14.14
N PRO A 52 -5.81 9.71 -15.08
CA PRO A 52 -6.10 10.42 -16.34
C PRO A 52 -6.72 11.79 -16.11
N ASP A 53 -7.68 11.90 -15.18
CA ASP A 53 -8.33 13.18 -14.85
C ASP A 53 -7.34 14.19 -14.24
N LEU A 54 -6.40 13.69 -13.42
CA LEU A 54 -5.33 14.51 -12.82
C LEU A 54 -4.30 14.95 -13.87
N LEU A 55 -3.95 14.07 -14.80
CA LEU A 55 -2.97 14.31 -15.86
C LEU A 55 -3.51 15.24 -16.95
N ASP A 56 -4.80 15.21 -17.23
CA ASP A 56 -5.46 16.13 -18.16
C ASP A 56 -5.29 17.59 -17.73
N MET A 57 -5.37 17.87 -16.42
CA MET A 57 -5.06 19.20 -15.87
C MET A 57 -3.62 19.64 -16.07
N LEU A 58 -2.71 18.68 -16.27
CA LEU A 58 -1.29 18.89 -16.54
C LEU A 58 -0.96 18.80 -18.04
N TYR A 59 -1.95 18.61 -18.91
CA TYR A 59 -1.78 18.38 -20.35
C TYR A 59 -0.87 17.18 -20.68
N MET A 60 -0.98 16.11 -19.89
CA MET A 60 -0.18 14.89 -20.05
C MET A 60 -1.05 13.65 -20.26
N ASP A 61 -0.49 12.66 -20.95
CA ASP A 61 -1.14 11.36 -21.12
C ASP A 61 -0.69 10.34 -20.07
N LEU A 62 -1.59 9.42 -19.70
CA LEU A 62 -1.26 8.31 -18.80
C LEU A 62 -0.12 7.44 -19.33
N SER A 63 0.03 7.32 -20.66
CA SER A 63 1.06 6.53 -21.31
C SER A 63 2.47 6.99 -20.89
N GLU A 64 2.69 8.31 -20.77
CA GLU A 64 3.97 8.93 -20.44
C GLU A 64 4.46 8.59 -19.03
N VAL A 65 3.54 8.36 -18.09
CA VAL A 65 3.85 8.06 -16.68
C VAL A 65 3.59 6.60 -16.31
N SER A 66 2.96 5.81 -17.18
CA SER A 66 2.49 4.45 -16.90
C SER A 66 3.58 3.47 -16.46
N CYS A 67 4.77 3.57 -17.05
CA CYS A 67 5.92 2.73 -16.70
C CYS A 67 6.40 3.07 -15.28
N TYR A 68 6.66 4.36 -15.03
CA TYR A 68 7.09 4.87 -13.72
C TYR A 68 6.07 4.57 -12.61
N LEU A 69 4.77 4.69 -12.92
CA LEU A 69 3.68 4.33 -12.02
C LEU A 69 3.76 2.85 -11.62
N THR A 70 3.97 1.97 -12.59
CA THR A 70 4.05 0.52 -12.34
C THR A 70 5.25 0.19 -11.47
N GLU A 71 6.42 0.76 -11.77
CA GLU A 71 7.62 0.59 -10.96
C GLU A 71 7.44 1.12 -9.52
N LEU A 72 6.79 2.26 -9.36
CA LEU A 72 6.53 2.84 -8.04
C LEU A 72 5.59 1.96 -7.21
N VAL A 73 4.48 1.48 -7.78
CA VAL A 73 3.55 0.61 -7.04
C VAL A 73 4.20 -0.74 -6.67
N LEU A 74 5.20 -1.20 -7.42
CA LEU A 74 5.96 -2.39 -7.05
C LEU A 74 6.79 -2.19 -5.77
N THR A 75 7.19 -0.96 -5.42
CA THR A 75 7.91 -0.67 -4.18
C THR A 75 7.00 -0.57 -2.96
N PHE A 76 5.69 -0.41 -3.15
CA PHE A 76 4.75 -0.25 -2.05
C PHE A 76 4.56 -1.57 -1.27
N ARG A 77 4.65 -1.46 0.06
CA ARG A 77 4.29 -2.54 0.98
C ARG A 77 2.79 -2.48 1.26
N LEU A 78 2.00 -3.14 0.43
CA LEU A 78 0.54 -3.10 0.50
C LEU A 78 -0.01 -4.14 1.48
N SER A 79 -0.81 -3.70 2.45
CA SER A 79 -1.60 -4.56 3.33
C SER A 79 -3.08 -4.59 2.92
N ALA A 80 -3.90 -5.40 3.59
CA ALA A 80 -5.34 -5.46 3.33
C ALA A 80 -6.06 -4.14 3.66
N GLU A 81 -5.56 -3.37 4.65
CA GLU A 81 -6.14 -2.08 5.06
C GLU A 81 -5.83 -0.98 4.03
N ASN A 82 -4.68 -1.08 3.34
CA ASN A 82 -4.21 -0.09 2.39
C ASN A 82 -4.87 -0.19 0.99
N ILE A 83 -5.74 -1.18 0.77
CA ILE A 83 -6.44 -1.37 -0.51
C ILE A 83 -7.95 -1.14 -0.42
N THR A 84 -8.49 -0.92 0.78
CA THR A 84 -9.91 -0.67 1.04
C THR A 84 -10.22 0.80 1.33
N PHE A 85 -9.35 1.72 0.89
CA PHE A 85 -9.57 3.15 1.05
C PHE A 85 -10.86 3.60 0.35
N ARG A 86 -11.51 4.64 0.90
CA ARG A 86 -12.67 5.29 0.29
C ARG A 86 -12.26 6.00 -1.00
N LEU A 87 -13.21 6.20 -1.91
CA LEU A 87 -12.97 6.85 -3.21
C LEU A 87 -12.26 8.20 -3.08
N GLU A 88 -12.71 9.06 -2.16
CA GLU A 88 -12.10 10.37 -1.88
C GLU A 88 -10.63 10.25 -1.47
N THR A 89 -10.28 9.23 -0.70
CA THR A 89 -8.90 8.97 -0.28
C THR A 89 -8.02 8.54 -1.46
N TRP A 90 -8.59 7.88 -2.48
CA TRP A 90 -7.84 7.52 -3.68
C TRP A 90 -7.41 8.73 -4.51
N THR A 91 -8.18 9.81 -4.53
CA THR A 91 -7.77 11.06 -5.20
C THR A 91 -6.52 11.65 -4.55
N HIS A 92 -6.49 11.67 -3.21
CA HIS A 92 -5.32 12.12 -2.45
C HIS A 92 -4.11 11.21 -2.66
N ILE A 93 -4.31 9.89 -2.64
CA ILE A 93 -3.25 8.92 -2.94
C ILE A 93 -2.72 9.14 -4.37
N ALA A 94 -3.60 9.34 -5.35
CA ALA A 94 -3.22 9.57 -6.73
C ALA A 94 -2.41 10.86 -6.89
N ALA A 95 -2.82 11.95 -6.22
CA ALA A 95 -2.08 13.20 -6.20
C ALA A 95 -0.70 13.04 -5.54
N ALA A 96 -0.60 12.35 -4.40
CA ALA A 96 0.68 12.07 -3.75
C ALA A 96 1.59 11.21 -4.65
N VAL A 97 1.04 10.17 -5.27
CA VAL A 97 1.74 9.34 -6.27
C VAL A 97 2.24 10.20 -7.43
N LEU A 98 1.45 11.15 -7.92
CA LEU A 98 1.85 12.04 -9.02
C LEU A 98 3.04 12.93 -8.61
N ILE A 99 3.03 13.49 -7.40
CA ILE A 99 4.18 14.24 -6.86
C ILE A 99 5.40 13.34 -6.66
N MET A 100 5.23 12.10 -6.22
CA MET A 100 6.34 11.13 -6.15
C MET A 100 6.90 10.82 -7.55
N LEU A 101 6.03 10.66 -8.54
CA LEU A 101 6.43 10.37 -9.93
C LEU A 101 7.17 11.54 -10.57
N SER A 102 6.85 12.79 -10.21
CA SER A 102 7.56 13.97 -10.73
C SER A 102 9.05 13.94 -10.36
N ARG A 103 9.43 13.28 -9.25
CA ARG A 103 10.84 13.10 -8.87
C ARG A 103 11.61 12.16 -9.81
N LYS A 104 10.92 11.26 -10.51
CA LYS A 104 11.53 10.32 -11.48
C LYS A 104 11.27 10.70 -12.93
N CYS A 105 10.21 11.45 -13.22
CA CYS A 105 9.82 11.86 -14.56
C CYS A 105 9.97 13.39 -14.72
N PRO A 106 11.05 13.85 -15.38
CA PRO A 106 11.28 15.28 -15.59
C PRO A 106 10.15 15.98 -16.36
N ALA A 107 9.53 15.30 -17.33
CA ALA A 107 8.41 15.84 -18.09
C ALA A 107 7.20 16.17 -17.19
N LEU A 108 6.87 15.25 -16.28
CA LEU A 108 5.82 15.47 -15.28
C LEU A 108 6.16 16.61 -14.31
N ASN A 109 7.42 16.69 -13.89
CA ASN A 109 7.86 17.81 -13.04
C ASN A 109 7.72 19.17 -13.76
N SER A 110 8.15 19.25 -15.02
CA SER A 110 7.98 20.45 -15.84
C SER A 110 6.52 20.82 -16.02
N ALA A 111 5.63 19.83 -16.25
CA ALA A 111 4.19 20.04 -16.37
C ALA A 111 3.57 20.59 -15.06
N ILE A 112 3.99 20.10 -13.88
CA ILE A 112 3.52 20.61 -12.58
C ILE A 112 4.05 22.01 -12.28
N MET A 113 5.23 22.38 -12.79
CA MET A 113 5.84 23.69 -12.55
C MET A 113 5.30 24.80 -13.47
N MET A 114 4.64 24.44 -14.58
CA MET A 114 3.99 25.41 -15.46
C MET A 114 2.88 26.16 -14.71
N GLU A 115 2.83 27.49 -14.84
CA GLU A 115 1.96 28.33 -14.02
C GLU A 115 0.46 28.00 -14.20
N GLU A 116 0.03 27.75 -15.44
CA GLU A 116 -1.36 27.49 -15.77
C GLU A 116 -1.85 26.14 -15.22
N SER A 117 -1.13 25.06 -15.52
CA SER A 117 -1.41 23.71 -15.03
C SER A 117 -1.27 23.64 -13.51
N ARG A 118 -0.27 24.30 -12.92
CA ARG A 118 -0.10 24.37 -11.46
C ARG A 118 -1.31 25.01 -10.78
N LYS A 119 -1.84 26.11 -11.32
CA LYS A 119 -3.04 26.77 -10.79
C LYS A 119 -4.27 25.87 -10.92
N ARG A 120 -4.47 25.22 -12.07
CA ARG A 120 -5.58 24.28 -12.26
C ARG A 120 -5.49 23.11 -11.28
N PHE A 121 -4.31 22.52 -11.15
CA PHE A 121 -4.04 21.42 -10.24
C PHE A 121 -4.20 21.82 -8.76
N SER A 122 -3.73 23.01 -8.36
CA SER A 122 -3.87 23.48 -6.98
C SER A 122 -5.33 23.74 -6.59
N LEU A 123 -6.13 24.35 -7.48
CA LEU A 123 -7.55 24.56 -7.25
C LEU A 123 -8.30 23.24 -7.07
N PHE A 124 -8.02 22.25 -7.92
CA PHE A 124 -8.60 20.91 -7.78
C PHE A 124 -8.24 20.26 -6.44
N LEU A 125 -7.00 20.40 -5.99
CA LEU A 125 -6.58 19.82 -4.71
C LEU A 125 -7.26 20.53 -3.52
N GLU A 126 -7.37 21.86 -3.58
CA GLU A 126 -8.10 22.64 -2.58
C GLU A 126 -9.58 22.22 -2.49
N ASP A 127 -10.23 21.93 -3.63
CA ASP A 127 -11.59 21.37 -3.67
C ASP A 127 -11.68 19.99 -3.01
N THR A 128 -10.57 19.23 -2.98
CA THR A 128 -10.48 17.93 -2.30
C THR A 128 -10.08 18.02 -0.82
N ALA A 129 -9.91 19.24 -0.28
CA ALA A 129 -9.52 19.55 1.10
C ALA A 129 -8.04 19.36 1.47
N ILE A 130 -7.12 19.27 0.50
CA ILE A 130 -5.65 19.23 0.76
C ILE A 130 -4.93 20.20 -0.17
N SER A 131 -3.99 21.00 0.33
CA SER A 131 -3.20 21.88 -0.54
C SER A 131 -2.04 21.15 -1.25
N LEU A 132 -1.62 21.70 -2.40
CA LEU A 132 -0.45 21.23 -3.14
C LEU A 132 0.84 21.29 -2.29
N GLN A 133 0.95 22.25 -1.37
CA GLN A 133 2.12 22.36 -0.48
C GLN A 133 2.12 21.25 0.57
N GLU A 134 0.98 21.01 1.22
CA GLU A 134 0.85 19.95 2.23
C GLU A 134 1.20 18.58 1.65
N ILE A 135 0.68 18.26 0.46
CA ILE A 135 0.96 16.97 -0.16
C ILE A 135 2.42 16.85 -0.60
N THR A 136 3.03 17.96 -1.05
CA THR A 136 4.45 17.99 -1.42
C THR A 136 5.34 17.78 -0.20
N CYS A 137 5.05 18.46 0.91
CA CYS A 137 5.76 18.25 2.19
C CYS A 137 5.68 16.81 2.66
N VAL A 138 4.48 16.21 2.66
CA VAL A 138 4.30 14.79 3.05
C VAL A 138 5.13 13.87 2.16
N VAL A 139 5.17 14.12 0.85
CA VAL A 139 6.00 13.32 -0.07
C VAL A 139 7.50 13.53 0.19
N ASP A 140 7.93 14.76 0.46
CA ASP A 140 9.33 15.05 0.80
C ASP A 140 9.74 14.37 2.11
N ASP A 141 8.90 14.39 3.14
CA ASP A 141 9.14 13.68 4.40
C ASP A 141 9.24 12.16 4.19
N LEU A 142 8.38 11.60 3.34
CA LEU A 142 8.39 10.17 2.99
C LEU A 142 9.63 9.75 2.18
N LEU A 143 10.18 10.65 1.35
CA LEU A 143 11.33 10.37 0.49
C LEU A 143 12.68 10.79 1.12
N GLY A 144 12.66 11.70 2.09
CA GLY A 144 13.83 12.21 2.81
C GLY A 144 14.28 11.34 3.99
N SER A 145 13.67 10.17 4.16
CA SER A 145 13.99 9.16 5.19
C SER A 145 15.00 8.12 4.70
#